data_AF-A0A817BQ27-F1
#
_entry.id   AF-A0A817BQ27-F1
#
_cell.length_a   1.000
_cell.length_b   1.000
_cell.length_c   1.000
_cell.angle_alpha   90.00
_cell.angle_beta   90.00
_cell.angle_gamma   90.00
#
_symmetry.space_group_name_H-M   'P 1'
#
loop_
_entity.id
_entity.type
_entity.pdbx_description
1 polymer ?
#
loop_
_entity_poly.entity_id
_entity_poly.type
_entity_poly.pdbx_seq_one_letter_code
_entity_poly.pdbx_strand_id
1 'polypeptide(L)'
;MPVQGALDFTLFIKNFIEFPMFQVKHKNMVDELKLPCTFHPKDNKDCPIFTIDYIMSEAEKNITERNLMLRHGGVVRIKLDWDCNLDRKIKLCKPEYSFARLDVPFYEKPFSRGFNFRYATSWKYDDNYFRALTKAYGLRFIIAVSGKAGKFDFITLTLNIGSLVGIFGLATFVCDIILLHLSKQARAYRNHVFEIVHLRTRLNSAIKDVKIHFQSNNGTYSSSISNGKTELSNGTIGNNRKSPGKTVAIRPLILIRPDQ
;
A
#
# COMPACT_ATOMS: atom_id res chain seq x y z
N MET A 1 17.01 23.66 41.45
CA MET A 1 15.69 24.17 41.04
C MET A 1 15.67 24.28 39.53
N PRO A 2 14.53 24.11 38.85
CA PRO A 2 14.43 24.35 37.41
C PRO A 2 14.79 25.80 37.08
N VAL A 3 15.29 26.03 35.86
CA VAL A 3 15.63 27.39 35.39
C VAL A 3 14.36 28.23 35.34
N GLN A 4 14.36 29.37 36.03
CA GLN A 4 13.24 30.31 36.00
C GLN A 4 13.09 30.93 34.61
N GLY A 5 11.86 31.06 34.11
CA GLY A 5 11.57 31.62 32.79
C GLY A 5 11.92 30.72 31.59
N ALA A 6 12.31 29.46 31.81
CA ALA A 6 12.65 28.54 30.71
C ALA A 6 11.48 28.23 29.76
N LEU A 7 10.24 28.43 30.21
CA LEU A 7 9.03 28.26 29.39
C LEU A 7 8.81 29.40 28.39
N ASP A 8 9.34 30.59 28.69
CA ASP A 8 9.25 31.78 27.84
C ASP A 8 10.30 31.78 26.73
N PHE A 9 11.21 30.81 26.72
CA PHE A 9 12.18 30.64 25.65
C PHE A 9 11.48 30.30 24.33
N THR A 10 12.10 30.76 23.24
CA THR A 10 11.60 30.51 21.89
C THR A 10 12.55 29.59 21.13
N LEU A 11 11.98 28.63 20.41
CA LEU A 11 12.67 27.74 19.48
C LEU A 11 12.34 28.17 18.04
N PHE A 12 13.35 28.61 17.30
CA PHE A 12 13.24 28.87 15.87
C PHE A 12 13.69 27.66 15.05
N ILE A 13 12.79 27.11 14.23
CA ILE A 13 13.07 25.91 13.42
C ILE A 13 13.27 26.31 11.96
N LYS A 14 14.51 26.17 11.47
CA LYS A 14 14.87 26.39 10.07
C LYS A 14 14.99 25.05 9.35
N ASN A 15 14.03 24.73 8.48
CA ASN A 15 14.01 23.46 7.76
C ASN A 15 14.02 23.67 6.25
N PHE A 16 14.91 22.95 5.57
CA PHE A 16 15.00 22.86 4.12
C PHE A 16 14.74 21.42 3.71
N ILE A 17 13.92 21.24 2.68
CA ILE A 17 13.60 19.94 2.10
C ILE A 17 13.90 19.93 0.61
N GLU A 18 14.19 18.74 0.11
CA GLU A 18 14.34 18.48 -1.31
C GLU A 18 13.60 17.18 -1.62
N PHE A 19 12.84 17.19 -2.70
CA PHE A 19 12.28 15.98 -3.30
C PHE A 19 13.14 15.63 -4.52
N PRO A 20 14.16 14.77 -4.38
CA PRO A 20 15.20 14.59 -5.42
C PRO A 20 14.63 14.04 -6.72
N MET A 21 13.64 13.14 -6.62
CA MET A 21 12.95 12.56 -7.78
C MET A 21 12.28 13.62 -8.67
N PHE A 22 11.80 14.72 -8.07
CA PHE A 22 11.15 15.80 -8.78
C PHE A 22 12.03 17.04 -8.95
N GLN A 23 13.25 17.03 -8.41
CA GLN A 23 14.19 18.16 -8.37
C GLN A 23 13.60 19.45 -7.77
N VAL A 24 12.70 19.30 -6.79
CA VAL A 24 12.05 20.44 -6.13
C VAL A 24 12.68 20.66 -4.77
N LYS A 25 13.21 21.87 -4.54
CA LYS A 25 13.70 22.34 -3.24
C LYS A 25 12.69 23.28 -2.61
N HIS A 26 12.45 23.12 -1.31
CA HIS A 26 11.54 23.97 -0.57
C HIS A 26 12.01 24.20 0.88
N LYS A 27 11.38 25.15 1.57
CA LYS A 27 11.73 25.55 2.93
C LYS A 27 10.46 25.85 3.72
N ASN A 28 10.47 25.66 5.04
CA ASN A 28 9.31 25.92 5.88
C ASN A 28 8.97 27.41 6.05
N MET A 29 9.88 28.31 5.67
CA MET A 29 9.69 29.75 5.81
C MET A 29 8.94 30.32 4.60
N VAL A 30 7.85 31.04 4.87
CA VAL A 30 7.12 31.82 3.87
C VAL A 30 7.81 33.18 3.68
N ASP A 31 7.97 33.63 2.44
CA ASP A 31 8.70 34.88 2.13
C ASP A 31 7.97 36.14 2.62
N GLU A 32 6.66 36.06 2.88
CA GLU A 32 5.78 37.19 3.29
C GLU A 32 5.57 37.27 4.82
N LEU A 33 6.35 36.53 5.61
CA LEU A 33 6.18 36.46 7.06
C LEU A 33 6.54 37.79 7.74
N LYS A 34 5.59 38.40 8.46
CA LYS A 34 5.83 39.59 9.28
C LYS A 34 6.50 39.19 10.60
N LEU A 35 7.68 39.75 10.87
CA LEU A 35 8.40 39.57 12.13
C LEU A 35 8.12 40.75 13.08
N PRO A 36 8.05 40.52 14.41
CA PRO A 36 8.12 39.23 15.10
C PRO A 36 6.83 38.41 14.96
N CYS A 37 6.96 37.09 14.89
CA CYS A 37 5.82 36.18 14.90
C CYS A 37 6.04 35.08 15.95
N THR A 38 4.94 34.51 16.44
CA THR A 38 4.92 33.31 17.27
C THR A 38 3.91 32.35 16.67
N PHE A 39 4.26 31.07 16.60
CA PHE A 39 3.37 30.03 16.11
C PHE A 39 2.09 29.96 16.93
N HIS A 40 0.97 29.91 16.22
CA HIS A 40 -0.32 29.59 16.82
C HIS A 40 -1.11 28.73 15.82
N PRO A 41 -1.76 27.64 16.26
CA PRO A 41 -2.41 26.70 15.35
C PRO A 41 -3.55 27.31 14.50
N LYS A 42 -4.14 28.42 14.97
CA LYS A 42 -5.22 29.13 14.27
C LYS A 42 -4.77 30.44 13.62
N ASP A 43 -4.05 31.27 14.36
CA ASP A 43 -3.76 32.65 13.93
C ASP A 43 -2.50 32.74 13.05
N ASN A 44 -1.45 31.99 13.40
CA ASN A 44 -0.12 32.10 12.81
C ASN A 44 0.51 30.72 12.55
N LYS A 45 -0.18 29.86 11.80
CA LYS A 45 0.27 28.48 11.52
C LYS A 45 1.57 28.41 10.71
N ASP A 46 1.89 29.46 9.95
CA ASP A 46 3.08 29.52 9.10
C ASP A 46 4.35 29.99 9.85
N CYS A 47 4.23 30.42 11.11
CA CYS A 47 5.36 30.95 11.85
C CYS A 47 6.26 29.82 12.40
N PRO A 48 7.56 29.79 12.10
CA PRO A 48 8.48 28.72 12.55
C PRO A 48 9.09 28.97 13.94
N ILE A 49 8.54 29.90 14.73
CA ILE A 49 9.02 30.28 16.06
C ILE A 49 8.01 29.79 17.09
N PHE A 50 8.44 28.90 17.98
CA PHE A 50 7.59 28.25 18.97
C PHE A 50 8.05 28.59 20.38
N THR A 51 7.13 28.84 21.31
CA THR A 51 7.50 28.92 22.74
C THR A 51 7.70 27.51 23.30
N ILE A 52 8.62 27.37 24.25
CA ILE A 52 8.81 26.08 24.94
C ILE A 52 7.53 25.68 25.68
N ASP A 53 6.79 26.64 26.25
CA ASP A 53 5.48 26.39 26.85
C ASP A 53 4.50 25.72 25.88
N TYR A 54 4.34 26.27 24.67
CA TYR A 54 3.45 25.71 23.66
C TYR A 54 3.86 24.28 23.30
N ILE A 55 5.15 24.04 23.02
CA ILE A 55 5.66 22.70 22.68
C ILE A 55 5.35 21.70 23.80
N MET A 56 5.61 22.08 25.05
CA MET A 56 5.40 21.20 26.20
C MET A 56 3.91 20.94 26.47
N SER A 57 3.06 21.93 26.24
CA SER A 57 1.60 21.81 26.40
C SER A 57 0.97 20.85 25.38
N GLU A 58 1.48 20.87 24.15
CA GLU A 58 1.04 19.97 23.08
C GLU A 58 1.63 18.56 23.25
N ALA A 59 2.89 18.46 23.69
CA ALA A 59 3.55 17.17 23.87
C ALA A 59 3.01 16.36 25.07
N GLU A 60 2.61 17.03 26.15
CA GLU A 60 2.08 16.41 27.37
C GLU A 60 0.93 17.24 27.98
N LYS A 61 -0.28 16.69 27.89
CA LYS A 61 -1.50 17.34 28.37
C LYS A 61 -1.58 17.33 29.90
N ASN A 62 -0.96 16.35 30.57
CA ASN A 62 -0.97 16.26 32.02
C ASN A 62 0.02 17.27 32.65
N ILE A 63 -0.51 18.21 33.43
CA ILE A 63 0.26 19.27 34.10
C ILE A 63 1.32 18.68 35.04
N THR A 64 0.99 17.61 35.77
CA THR A 64 1.90 16.97 36.73
C THR A 64 3.10 16.37 36.01
N GLU A 65 2.88 15.62 34.93
CA GLU A 65 3.95 15.04 34.12
C GLU A 65 4.83 16.13 33.50
N ARG A 66 4.23 17.20 32.98
CA ARG A 66 4.96 18.34 32.41
C ARG A 66 5.89 19.00 33.43
N ASN A 67 5.40 19.23 34.66
CA ASN A 67 6.22 19.78 35.75
C ASN A 67 7.37 18.84 36.12
N LEU A 68 7.15 17.54 36.10
CA LEU A 68 8.19 16.54 36.32
C LEU A 68 9.22 16.54 35.18
N MET A 69 8.79 16.71 33.92
CA MET A 69 9.71 16.85 32.77
C MET A 69 10.61 18.08 32.92
N LEU A 70 10.07 19.21 33.41
CA LEU A 70 10.88 20.41 33.67
C LEU A 70 11.89 20.21 34.81
N ARG A 71 11.58 19.36 35.79
CA ARG A 71 12.45 19.10 36.94
C ARG A 71 13.51 18.03 36.67
N HIS A 72 13.14 16.96 35.98
CA HIS A 72 13.95 15.76 35.77
C HIS A 72 14.45 15.60 34.34
N GLY A 73 14.04 16.49 33.44
CA GLY A 73 14.27 16.38 32.01
C GLY A 73 13.27 15.45 31.33
N GLY A 74 13.23 15.51 30.01
CA GLY A 74 12.34 14.70 29.18
C GLY A 74 12.76 14.74 27.73
N VAL A 75 12.19 13.87 26.89
CA VAL A 75 12.50 13.81 25.46
C VAL A 75 11.24 14.11 24.68
N VAL A 76 11.27 15.16 23.86
CA VAL A 76 10.13 15.62 23.07
C VAL A 76 10.46 15.52 21.59
N ARG A 77 9.58 14.88 20.82
CA ARG A 77 9.63 14.87 19.36
C ARG A 77 8.89 16.08 18.82
N ILE A 78 9.54 16.79 17.91
CA ILE A 78 8.92 17.81 17.05
C ILE A 78 8.92 17.24 15.64
N LYS A 79 7.76 16.81 15.15
CA LYS A 79 7.61 16.25 13.80
C LYS A 79 7.14 17.34 12.84
N LEU A 80 7.86 17.50 11.74
CA LEU A 80 7.47 18.30 10.59
C LEU A 80 7.04 17.33 9.49
N ASP A 81 5.76 17.30 9.16
CA ASP A 81 5.22 16.43 8.11
C ASP A 81 4.89 17.23 6.85
N TRP A 82 5.47 16.82 5.72
CA TRP A 82 5.30 17.47 4.43
C TRP A 82 4.48 16.59 3.50
N ASP A 83 3.18 16.84 3.38
CA ASP A 83 2.34 16.17 2.37
C ASP A 83 2.05 17.15 1.22
N CYS A 84 2.75 16.97 0.11
CA CYS A 84 2.82 17.97 -0.94
C CYS A 84 2.36 17.42 -2.30
N ASN A 85 1.30 18.05 -2.82
CA ASN A 85 0.92 17.88 -4.22
C ASN A 85 1.69 18.89 -5.08
N LEU A 86 2.68 18.41 -5.83
CA LEU A 86 3.55 19.19 -6.71
C LEU A 86 2.89 19.59 -8.04
N ASP A 87 1.66 19.15 -8.31
CA ASP A 87 0.87 19.65 -9.45
C ASP A 87 0.30 21.05 -9.15
N ARG A 88 0.25 21.41 -7.87
CA ARG A 88 -0.16 22.74 -7.41
C ARG A 88 1.06 23.65 -7.20
N LYS A 89 0.80 24.92 -6.92
CA LYS A 89 1.85 25.88 -6.57
C LYS A 89 2.62 25.39 -5.33
N ILE A 90 3.95 25.35 -5.42
CA ILE A 90 4.83 24.91 -4.32
C ILE A 90 4.61 25.70 -3.02
N LYS A 91 4.18 26.97 -3.10
CA LYS A 91 3.85 27.80 -1.91
C LYS A 91 2.71 27.24 -1.04
N LEU A 92 1.88 26.33 -1.59
CA LEU A 92 0.80 25.65 -0.85
C LEU A 92 1.30 24.41 -0.09
N CYS A 93 2.46 23.87 -0.46
CA CYS A 93 3.14 22.80 0.26
C CYS A 93 3.74 23.40 1.52
N LYS A 94 3.16 23.09 2.67
CA LYS A 94 3.57 23.62 3.98
C LYS A 94 3.67 22.48 4.98
N PRO A 95 4.60 22.55 5.95
CA PRO A 95 4.74 21.49 6.93
C PRO A 95 3.60 21.56 7.96
N GLU A 96 3.16 20.39 8.40
CA GLU A 96 2.36 20.26 9.60
C GLU A 96 3.26 19.94 10.79
N TYR A 97 3.14 20.75 11.84
CA TYR A 97 3.90 20.58 13.08
C TYR A 97 3.11 19.73 14.08
N SER A 98 3.75 18.71 14.63
CA SER A 98 3.18 17.91 15.72
C SER A 98 4.23 17.66 16.81
N PHE A 99 3.76 17.62 18.04
CA PHE A 99 4.59 17.52 19.24
C PHE A 99 4.17 16.29 20.04
N ALA A 100 5.13 15.52 20.52
CA ALA A 100 4.85 14.34 21.33
C ALA A 100 6.00 14.04 22.28
N ARG A 101 5.68 13.61 23.50
CA ARG A 101 6.66 13.01 24.40
C ARG A 101 7.15 11.66 23.86
N LEU A 102 8.44 11.37 23.98
CA LEU A 102 9.07 10.11 23.57
C LEU A 102 9.59 9.25 24.73
N ASP A 103 9.91 9.87 25.87
CA ASP A 103 10.38 9.15 27.05
C ASP A 103 9.22 8.54 27.85
N VAL A 104 9.53 7.53 28.67
CA VAL A 104 8.56 6.85 29.52
C VAL A 104 8.01 7.83 30.56
N PRO A 105 6.68 7.90 30.75
CA PRO A 105 6.07 8.73 31.79
C PRO A 105 6.55 8.43 33.22
N PHE A 106 6.47 9.44 34.09
CA PHE A 106 7.02 9.34 35.45
C PHE A 106 6.19 8.49 36.40
N TYR A 107 4.92 8.26 36.10
CA TYR A 107 4.05 7.37 36.87
C TYR A 107 4.45 5.89 36.75
N GLU A 108 5.19 5.53 35.70
CA GLU A 108 5.74 4.18 35.55
C GLU A 108 7.01 4.01 36.40
N LYS A 109 7.47 2.77 36.59
CA LYS A 109 8.73 2.48 37.30
C LYS A 109 9.88 2.23 36.30
N PRO A 110 10.53 3.27 35.76
CA PRO A 110 11.70 3.07 34.92
C PRO A 110 12.97 2.89 35.76
N PHE A 111 13.98 2.26 35.15
CA PHE A 111 15.35 2.20 35.69
C PHE A 111 16.00 3.59 35.79
N SER A 112 15.65 4.50 34.87
CA SER A 112 16.13 5.88 34.84
C SER A 112 14.96 6.82 34.53
N ARG A 113 14.75 7.83 35.39
CA ARG A 113 13.68 8.81 35.25
C ARG A 113 14.19 10.06 34.50
N GLY A 114 13.41 10.49 33.52
CA GLY A 114 13.67 11.72 32.75
C GLY A 114 14.93 11.66 31.89
N PHE A 115 15.49 12.83 31.58
CA PHE A 115 16.68 12.97 30.74
C PHE A 115 17.76 13.81 31.42
N ASN A 116 18.94 13.23 31.58
CA ASN A 116 20.09 13.90 32.21
C ASN A 116 21.42 13.46 31.58
N PHE A 117 22.41 14.34 31.64
CA PHE A 117 23.78 14.04 31.23
C PHE A 117 24.79 14.75 32.14
N ARG A 118 26.03 14.26 32.15
CA ARG A 118 27.13 14.87 32.91
C ARG A 118 28.20 15.35 31.93
N TYR A 119 28.72 16.54 32.17
CA TYR A 119 29.87 17.09 31.46
C TYR A 119 30.83 17.72 32.47
N ALA A 120 32.11 17.80 32.11
CA ALA A 120 33.13 18.37 32.97
C ALA A 120 33.81 19.53 32.26
N THR A 121 33.97 20.64 32.97
CA THR A 121 34.84 21.74 32.54
C THR A 121 36.14 21.58 33.30
N SER A 122 37.24 21.37 32.58
CA SER A 122 38.57 21.20 33.16
C SER A 122 39.41 22.46 32.94
N TRP A 123 40.19 22.86 33.94
CA TRP A 123 41.15 23.96 33.82
C TRP A 123 42.41 23.66 34.62
N LYS A 124 43.50 24.32 34.28
CA LYS A 124 44.79 24.19 34.96
C LYS A 124 45.08 25.50 35.70
N TYR A 125 45.50 25.40 36.95
CA TYR A 125 45.91 26.55 37.76
C TYR A 125 47.11 26.13 38.63
N ASP A 126 48.21 26.89 38.55
CA ASP A 126 49.44 26.66 39.32
C ASP A 126 49.93 25.19 39.30
N ASP A 127 50.21 24.68 38.10
CA ASP A 127 50.58 23.29 37.78
C ASP A 127 49.64 22.16 38.24
N ASN A 128 48.51 22.50 38.86
CA ASN A 128 47.47 21.58 39.28
C ASN A 128 46.30 21.53 38.29
N TYR A 129 45.75 20.33 38.10
CA TYR A 129 44.58 20.10 37.24
C TYR A 129 43.30 20.08 38.07
N PHE A 130 42.35 20.94 37.70
CA PHE A 130 41.04 21.03 38.33
C PHE A 130 39.94 20.66 37.32
N ARG A 131 38.82 20.14 37.85
CA ARG A 131 37.60 19.91 37.06
C ARG A 131 36.35 20.23 37.86
N ALA A 132 35.39 20.88 37.21
CA ALA A 132 34.01 21.00 37.69
C ALA A 132 33.14 20.02 36.93
N LEU A 133 32.63 18.99 37.63
CA LEU A 133 31.68 18.03 37.06
C LEU A 133 30.24 18.55 37.26
N THR A 134 29.56 18.85 36.15
CA THR A 134 28.18 19.32 36.15
C THR A 134 27.23 18.22 35.69
N LYS A 135 26.17 17.98 36.46
CA LYS A 135 25.05 17.11 36.04
C LYS A 135 23.88 17.99 35.62
N ALA A 136 23.55 17.98 34.34
CA ALA A 136 22.45 18.74 33.77
C ALA A 136 21.21 17.87 33.57
N TYR A 137 20.05 18.43 33.90
CA TYR A 137 18.73 17.90 33.60
C TYR A 137 18.05 18.87 32.65
N GLY A 138 17.39 18.37 31.60
CA GLY A 138 16.78 19.25 30.61
C GLY A 138 15.95 18.52 29.60
N LEU A 139 15.30 19.30 28.74
CA LEU A 139 14.50 18.80 27.64
C LEU A 139 15.41 18.53 26.43
N ARG A 140 15.23 17.37 25.79
CA ARG A 140 15.85 17.05 24.51
C ARG A 140 14.78 17.09 23.43
N PHE A 141 14.89 18.06 22.52
CA PHE A 141 14.04 18.13 21.34
C PHE A 141 14.65 17.28 20.20
N ILE A 142 13.87 16.34 19.69
CA ILE A 142 14.21 15.54 18.50
C ILE A 142 13.36 16.05 17.35
N ILE A 143 13.99 16.71 16.39
CA ILE A 143 13.33 17.22 15.19
C ILE A 143 13.28 16.08 14.16
N ALA A 144 12.08 15.57 13.90
CA ALA A 144 11.85 14.52 12.92
C ALA A 144 11.15 15.11 11.69
N VAL A 145 11.77 14.99 10.51
CA VAL A 145 11.20 15.52 9.27
C VAL A 145 10.74 14.33 8.42
N SER A 146 9.46 14.35 8.05
CA SER A 146 8.83 13.35 7.18
C SER A 146 8.24 14.10 5.99
N GLY A 147 8.24 13.46 4.81
CA GLY A 147 7.66 14.08 3.64
C GLY A 147 7.27 13.08 2.57
N LYS A 148 6.12 13.34 1.95
CA LYS A 148 5.61 12.68 0.76
C LYS A 148 5.28 13.76 -0.26
N ALA A 149 5.77 13.56 -1.48
CA ALA A 149 5.39 14.39 -2.61
C ALA A 149 4.75 13.54 -3.69
N GLY A 150 3.64 14.04 -4.24
CA GLY A 150 3.01 13.49 -5.44
C GLY A 150 3.11 14.49 -6.58
N LYS A 151 3.41 14.01 -7.77
CA LYS A 151 3.32 14.76 -9.02
C LYS A 151 2.63 13.88 -10.05
N PHE A 152 1.82 14.47 -10.91
CA PHE A 152 1.15 13.79 -12.00
C PHE A 152 2.18 13.12 -12.92
N ASP A 153 1.98 11.84 -13.15
CA ASP A 153 2.77 11.02 -14.07
C ASP A 153 1.82 10.24 -14.99
N PHE A 154 2.01 10.43 -16.29
CA PHE A 154 1.19 9.80 -17.31
C PHE A 154 1.35 8.28 -17.33
N ILE A 155 2.56 7.77 -17.05
CA ILE A 155 2.84 6.33 -17.04
C ILE A 155 2.03 5.65 -15.93
N THR A 156 2.08 6.21 -14.72
CA THR A 156 1.28 5.74 -13.58
C THR A 156 -0.23 5.80 -13.86
N LEU A 157 -0.71 6.85 -14.53
CA LEU A 157 -2.12 6.96 -14.93
C LEU A 157 -2.52 5.82 -15.88
N THR A 158 -1.78 5.59 -16.96
CA THR A 158 -2.10 4.54 -17.94
C THR A 158 -2.06 3.14 -17.31
N LEU A 159 -1.11 2.87 -16.41
CA LEU A 159 -1.04 1.62 -15.65
C LEU A 159 -2.28 1.40 -14.77
N ASN A 160 -2.72 2.44 -14.07
CA ASN A 160 -3.92 2.38 -13.23
C ASN A 160 -5.19 2.15 -14.06
N ILE A 161 -5.30 2.81 -15.22
CA ILE A 161 -6.41 2.58 -16.17
C ILE A 161 -6.37 1.14 -16.71
N GLY A 162 -5.19 0.63 -17.08
CA GLY A 162 -5.03 -0.74 -17.53
C GLY A 162 -5.45 -1.77 -16.48
N SER A 163 -5.06 -1.54 -15.22
CA SER A 163 -5.50 -2.38 -14.09
C SER A 163 -7.03 -2.32 -13.90
N LEU A 164 -7.63 -1.13 -14.01
CA LEU A 164 -9.07 -0.96 -13.90
C LEU A 164 -9.83 -1.73 -15.01
N VAL A 165 -9.35 -1.65 -16.26
CA VAL A 165 -9.88 -2.41 -17.39
C VAL A 165 -9.76 -3.92 -17.15
N GLY A 166 -8.64 -4.39 -16.61
CA GLY A 166 -8.45 -5.80 -16.26
C GLY A 166 -9.47 -6.31 -15.23
N ILE A 167 -9.79 -5.51 -14.22
CA ILE A 167 -10.77 -5.88 -13.17
C ILE A 167 -12.18 -6.05 -13.76
N PHE A 168 -12.56 -5.30 -14.79
CA PHE A 168 -13.86 -5.48 -15.46
C PHE A 168 -14.02 -6.87 -16.09
N GLY A 169 -12.95 -7.48 -16.59
CA GLY A 169 -12.99 -8.86 -17.11
C GLY A 169 -13.28 -9.91 -16.03
N LEU A 170 -12.79 -9.70 -14.81
CA LEU A 170 -13.13 -10.56 -13.67
C LEU A 170 -14.57 -10.34 -13.22
N ALA A 171 -15.06 -9.10 -13.25
CA ALA A 171 -16.44 -8.78 -12.90
C ALA A 171 -17.43 -9.51 -13.82
N THR A 172 -17.20 -9.51 -15.14
CA THR A 172 -18.05 -10.24 -16.09
C THR A 172 -18.03 -11.75 -15.83
N PHE A 173 -16.85 -12.31 -15.52
CA PHE A 173 -16.72 -13.73 -15.18
C PHE A 173 -17.53 -14.12 -13.93
N VAL A 174 -17.46 -13.28 -12.89
CA VAL A 174 -18.26 -13.50 -11.66
C VAL A 174 -19.76 -13.34 -11.94
N CYS A 175 -20.14 -12.32 -12.72
CA CYS A 175 -21.52 -12.15 -13.17
C CYS A 175 -22.04 -13.39 -13.90
N ASP A 176 -21.24 -13.98 -14.78
CA ASP A 176 -21.59 -15.22 -15.49
C ASP A 176 -21.79 -16.40 -14.54
N ILE A 177 -20.90 -16.58 -13.55
CA ILE A 177 -21.06 -17.63 -12.53
C ILE A 177 -22.38 -17.47 -11.77
N ILE A 178 -22.70 -16.24 -11.35
CA ILE A 178 -23.94 -15.94 -10.62
C ILE A 178 -25.16 -16.25 -11.49
N LEU A 179 -25.17 -15.81 -12.75
CA LEU A 179 -26.29 -16.02 -13.67
C LEU A 179 -26.49 -17.51 -14.00
N LEU A 180 -25.40 -18.27 -14.07
CA LEU A 180 -25.42 -19.70 -14.39
C LEU A 180 -25.77 -20.62 -13.23
N HIS A 181 -25.43 -20.25 -11.99
CA HIS A 181 -25.57 -21.15 -10.84
C HIS A 181 -26.59 -20.69 -9.80
N LEU A 182 -26.83 -19.38 -9.67
CA LEU A 182 -27.62 -18.81 -8.57
C LEU A 182 -28.94 -18.17 -9.03
N SER A 183 -29.14 -17.93 -10.34
CA SER A 183 -30.37 -17.33 -10.84
C SER A 183 -31.51 -18.35 -10.99
N LYS A 184 -32.74 -17.94 -10.64
CA LYS A 184 -33.96 -18.78 -10.80
C LYS A 184 -34.23 -19.17 -12.27
N GLN A 185 -33.73 -18.39 -13.23
CA GLN A 185 -33.83 -18.63 -14.67
C GLN A 185 -32.53 -19.16 -15.29
N ALA A 186 -31.60 -19.71 -14.50
CA ALA A 186 -30.32 -20.23 -14.98
C ALA A 186 -30.45 -21.25 -16.13
N ARG A 187 -31.56 -22.00 -16.17
CA ARG A 187 -31.88 -22.95 -17.25
C ARG A 187 -32.18 -22.24 -18.59
N ALA A 188 -32.86 -21.11 -18.56
CA ALA A 188 -33.12 -20.29 -19.75
C ALA A 188 -31.83 -19.63 -20.25
N TYR A 189 -31.02 -19.06 -19.35
CA TYR A 189 -29.71 -18.48 -19.71
C TYR A 189 -28.76 -19.53 -20.31
N ARG A 190 -28.68 -20.74 -19.72
CA ARG A 190 -27.85 -21.84 -20.28
C ARG A 190 -28.26 -22.24 -21.69
N ASN A 191 -29.54 -22.21 -22.03
CA ASN A 191 -30.02 -22.62 -23.35
C ASN A 191 -29.74 -21.57 -24.44
N HIS A 192 -29.68 -20.29 -24.07
CA HIS A 192 -29.31 -19.22 -25.00
C HIS A 192 -27.80 -19.06 -25.18
N VAL A 193 -27.01 -19.38 -24.14
CA VAL A 193 -25.56 -19.22 -24.15
C VAL A 193 -24.83 -20.48 -24.62
N PHE A 194 -25.26 -21.67 -24.22
CA PHE A 194 -24.61 -22.93 -24.59
C PHE A 194 -25.39 -23.68 -25.67
N GLU A 195 -24.75 -23.93 -26.80
CA GLU A 195 -25.26 -24.87 -27.80
C GLU A 195 -24.66 -26.26 -27.56
N ILE A 196 -25.50 -27.25 -27.31
CA ILE A 196 -25.06 -28.63 -27.10
C ILE A 196 -24.79 -29.28 -28.46
N VAL A 197 -23.54 -29.26 -28.91
CA VAL A 197 -23.13 -29.97 -30.13
C VAL A 197 -22.86 -31.44 -29.81
N HIS A 198 -23.72 -32.34 -30.29
CA HIS A 198 -23.45 -33.78 -30.23
C HIS A 198 -22.45 -34.19 -31.32
N LEU A 199 -21.18 -34.37 -30.94
CA LEU A 199 -20.11 -34.91 -31.80
C LEU A 199 -20.45 -36.30 -32.40
N ARG A 200 -21.42 -37.02 -31.83
CA ARG A 200 -21.86 -38.36 -32.28
C ARG A 200 -22.49 -38.34 -33.67
N THR A 201 -23.12 -37.23 -34.07
CA THR A 201 -23.77 -37.10 -35.39
C THR A 201 -22.77 -36.77 -36.49
N ARG A 202 -21.68 -36.04 -36.17
CA ARG A 202 -20.60 -35.74 -37.14
C ARG A 202 -19.69 -36.94 -37.41
N LEU A 203 -19.42 -37.78 -36.41
CA LEU A 203 -18.67 -39.02 -36.63
C LEU A 203 -19.47 -40.00 -37.51
N ASN A 204 -20.78 -40.13 -37.29
CA ASN A 204 -21.63 -40.99 -38.09
C ASN A 204 -21.85 -40.48 -39.52
N SER A 205 -21.88 -39.16 -39.74
CA SER A 205 -21.94 -38.59 -41.11
C SER A 205 -20.59 -38.71 -41.83
N ALA A 206 -19.48 -38.44 -41.16
CA ALA A 206 -18.14 -38.68 -41.72
C ALA A 206 -17.88 -40.17 -42.04
N ILE A 207 -18.34 -41.10 -41.19
CA ILE A 207 -18.27 -42.55 -41.46
C ILE A 207 -19.23 -42.95 -42.60
N LYS A 208 -20.39 -42.30 -42.74
CA LYS A 208 -21.31 -42.53 -43.86
C LYS A 208 -20.71 -42.06 -45.19
N ASP A 209 -20.03 -40.91 -45.18
CA ASP A 209 -19.38 -40.35 -46.37
C ASP A 209 -18.16 -41.18 -46.81
N VAL A 210 -17.37 -41.71 -45.86
CA VAL A 210 -16.30 -42.66 -46.15
C VAL A 210 -16.84 -44.01 -46.66
N LYS A 211 -17.98 -44.47 -46.13
CA LYS A 211 -18.62 -45.73 -46.57
C LYS A 211 -19.25 -45.63 -47.96
N ILE A 212 -19.77 -44.46 -48.32
CA ILE A 212 -20.28 -44.18 -49.68
C ILE A 212 -19.12 -44.13 -50.69
N HIS A 213 -17.97 -43.56 -50.32
CA HIS A 213 -16.79 -43.58 -51.19
C HIS A 213 -16.20 -44.99 -51.42
N PHE A 214 -16.31 -45.89 -50.44
CA PHE A 214 -15.83 -47.27 -50.59
C PHE A 214 -16.79 -48.21 -51.34
N GLN A 215 -18.10 -47.92 -51.39
CA GLN A 215 -19.05 -48.75 -52.15
C GLN A 215 -19.06 -48.45 -53.66
N SER A 216 -18.57 -47.29 -54.09
CA SER A 216 -18.42 -46.97 -55.52
C SER A 216 -17.22 -47.65 -56.18
N ASN A 217 -16.28 -48.21 -55.41
CA ASN A 217 -15.05 -48.83 -55.91
C ASN A 217 -14.89 -50.26 -55.38
N ASN A 218 -15.78 -51.17 -55.77
CA ASN A 218 -15.47 -52.61 -55.77
C ASN A 218 -15.18 -53.08 -57.20
N GLY A 219 -13.97 -52.80 -57.65
CA GLY A 219 -13.25 -53.68 -58.56
C GLY A 219 -12.35 -54.57 -57.71
N THR A 220 -12.73 -55.84 -57.56
CA THR A 220 -11.90 -57.03 -57.26
C THR A 220 -10.51 -56.80 -56.66
N TYR A 221 -10.26 -57.28 -55.43
CA TYR A 221 -9.18 -58.22 -55.12
C TYR A 221 -9.39 -58.85 -53.73
N SER A 222 -9.26 -60.16 -53.68
CA SER A 222 -9.26 -61.00 -52.48
C SER A 222 -7.96 -60.86 -51.71
N SER A 223 -8.01 -60.83 -50.37
CA SER A 223 -7.12 -61.65 -49.52
C SER A 223 -7.42 -61.49 -48.01
N SER A 224 -7.84 -62.62 -47.42
CA SER A 224 -7.45 -63.20 -46.12
C SER A 224 -7.12 -62.32 -44.90
N ILE A 225 -8.04 -62.44 -43.92
CA ILE A 225 -7.90 -62.56 -42.46
C ILE A 225 -6.47 -62.74 -41.90
N SER A 226 -6.17 -62.03 -40.81
CA SER A 226 -5.40 -62.60 -39.68
C SER A 226 -5.90 -62.08 -38.33
N ASN A 227 -6.41 -63.01 -37.51
CA ASN A 227 -6.66 -62.86 -36.09
C ASN A 227 -5.34 -62.69 -35.32
N GLY A 228 -5.32 -61.81 -34.31
CA GLY A 228 -4.23 -61.69 -33.35
C GLY A 228 -4.74 -61.36 -31.96
N LYS A 229 -4.92 -62.40 -31.13
CA LYS A 229 -5.12 -62.31 -29.68
C LYS A 229 -3.83 -61.82 -29.01
N THR A 230 -3.95 -60.98 -27.98
CA THR A 230 -2.99 -60.97 -26.87
C THR A 230 -3.77 -60.80 -25.57
N GLU A 231 -3.75 -61.85 -24.74
CA GLU A 231 -4.20 -61.85 -23.35
C GLU A 231 -3.03 -61.43 -22.43
N LEU A 232 -3.30 -60.65 -21.38
CA LEU A 232 -2.61 -60.81 -20.11
C LEU A 232 -3.49 -60.38 -18.91
N SER A 233 -4.05 -61.42 -18.29
CA SER A 233 -4.43 -61.67 -16.88
C SER A 233 -5.00 -60.58 -15.94
N ASN A 234 -6.20 -60.92 -15.46
CA ASN A 234 -6.67 -61.06 -14.05
C ASN A 234 -6.81 -59.85 -13.12
N GLY A 235 -8.07 -59.60 -12.71
CA GLY A 235 -8.44 -58.86 -11.51
C GLY A 235 -9.95 -58.61 -11.42
N THR A 236 -10.63 -59.45 -10.64
CA THR A 236 -12.08 -59.62 -10.48
C THR A 236 -12.80 -58.45 -9.76
N ILE A 237 -14.12 -58.37 -10.00
CA ILE A 237 -15.21 -57.80 -9.16
C ILE A 237 -15.87 -56.49 -9.65
N GLY A 238 -17.15 -56.60 -10.03
CA GLY A 238 -18.21 -55.71 -9.50
C GLY A 238 -18.82 -54.67 -10.44
N ASN A 239 -20.06 -54.91 -10.86
CA ASN A 239 -20.97 -54.00 -11.57
C ASN A 239 -21.05 -52.58 -10.99
N ASN A 240 -21.02 -51.53 -11.84
CA ASN A 240 -22.09 -50.53 -11.95
C ASN A 240 -21.87 -49.45 -13.03
N ARG A 241 -23.01 -48.98 -13.57
CA ARG A 241 -23.25 -48.09 -14.72
C ARG A 241 -22.27 -46.91 -14.88
N LYS A 242 -21.61 -46.80 -16.05
CA LYS A 242 -20.91 -45.59 -16.52
C LYS A 242 -21.89 -44.64 -17.25
N SER A 243 -22.09 -43.46 -16.69
CA SER A 243 -22.69 -42.29 -17.36
C SER A 243 -21.67 -41.67 -18.33
N PRO A 244 -22.01 -41.35 -19.59
CA PRO A 244 -21.06 -40.73 -20.51
C PRO A 244 -20.91 -39.23 -20.19
N GLY A 245 -19.66 -38.80 -20.03
CA GLY A 245 -19.28 -37.42 -19.72
C GLY A 245 -19.75 -36.42 -20.79
N LYS A 246 -20.26 -35.28 -20.32
CA LYS A 246 -20.59 -34.11 -21.14
C LYS A 246 -19.39 -33.18 -21.20
N THR A 247 -18.87 -32.91 -22.39
CA THR A 247 -17.89 -31.83 -22.60
C THR A 247 -18.63 -30.62 -23.17
N VAL A 248 -18.51 -29.47 -22.50
CA VAL A 248 -19.15 -28.20 -22.86
C VAL A 248 -18.14 -27.38 -23.67
N ALA A 249 -18.50 -26.99 -24.89
CA ALA A 249 -17.72 -26.07 -25.70
C ALA A 249 -18.39 -24.68 -25.70
N ILE A 250 -17.60 -23.62 -25.51
CA ILE A 250 -18.05 -22.23 -25.57
C ILE A 250 -17.78 -21.73 -27.00
N ARG A 251 -18.78 -21.13 -27.67
CA ARG A 251 -18.61 -20.53 -29.01
C ARG A 251 -17.74 -19.25 -28.92
N PRO A 252 -16.82 -19.01 -29.86
CA PRO A 252 -16.16 -17.71 -29.98
C PRO A 252 -17.13 -16.68 -30.57
N LEU A 253 -17.14 -15.47 -30.01
CA LEU A 253 -17.84 -14.31 -30.56
C LEU A 253 -17.25 -13.96 -31.93
N ILE A 254 -18.06 -14.12 -32.98
CA ILE A 254 -17.71 -13.69 -34.33
C ILE A 254 -17.98 -12.19 -34.40
N LEU A 255 -16.89 -11.41 -34.51
CA LEU A 255 -16.95 -10.01 -34.94
C LEU A 255 -17.59 -9.96 -36.33
N ILE A 256 -18.73 -9.29 -36.40
CA ILE A 256 -19.41 -8.95 -37.66
C ILE A 256 -18.47 -8.04 -38.45
N ARG A 257 -17.98 -8.50 -39.60
CA ARG A 257 -17.43 -7.59 -40.63
C ARG A 257 -18.60 -6.84 -41.26
N PRO A 258 -18.52 -5.52 -41.42
CA PRO A 258 -19.47 -4.80 -42.24
C PRO A 258 -19.07 -5.01 -43.71
N ASP A 259 -20.00 -5.52 -44.51
CA ASP A 259 -19.88 -5.46 -45.97
C ASP A 259 -20.26 -4.04 -46.43
N GLN A 260 -19.25 -3.28 -46.86
CA GLN A 260 -19.25 -2.47 -48.09
C GLN A 260 -17.81 -2.02 -48.41
#